data_AF-A0A928NUH3-F1
#
_entry.id   AF-A0A928NUH3-F1
#
_cell.length_a   1.000
_cell.length_b   1.000
_cell.length_c   1.000
_cell.angle_alpha   90.00
_cell.angle_beta   90.00
_cell.angle_gamma   90.00
#
_symmetry.space_group_name_H-M   'P 1'
#
loop_
_entity.id
_entity.type
_entity.pdbx_description
1 polymer ?
#
loop_
_entity_poly.entity_id
_entity_poly.type
_entity_poly.pdbx_seq_one_letter_code
_entity_poly.pdbx_strand_id
1 'polypeptide(L)'
;MLDIKSKLVLKILQKECPNGAYNLVEAKDIILAMPIKYRVDNDGLNNILVYLERQEFISIKYDDEGVYCLCVLPFGNEVIESDGKQKSERNFPRFWIIVLLTSLSSFVGALLANLILRLV
;
A
#
# COMPACT_ATOMS: atom_id res chain seq x y z
N MET A 1 0.67 12.42 -5.73
CA MET A 1 1.07 11.00 -5.88
C MET A 1 2.36 10.84 -5.11
N LEU A 2 2.40 9.94 -4.13
CA LEU A 2 3.57 9.78 -3.28
C LEU A 2 4.72 9.16 -4.10
N ASP A 3 5.90 9.78 -4.10
CA ASP A 3 7.06 9.21 -4.78
C ASP A 3 7.48 7.88 -4.13
N ILE A 4 8.12 7.02 -4.91
CA ILE A 4 8.49 5.65 -4.47
C ILE A 4 9.39 5.72 -3.24
N LYS A 5 10.32 6.69 -3.19
CA LYS A 5 11.22 6.90 -2.06
C LYS A 5 10.45 7.34 -0.81
N SER A 6 9.61 8.37 -0.94
CA SER A 6 8.78 8.89 0.16
C SER A 6 7.88 7.81 0.77
N LYS A 7 7.33 6.94 -0.08
CA LYS A 7 6.52 5.80 0.36
C LYS A 7 7.32 4.75 1.13
N LEU A 8 8.56 4.47 0.70
CA LEU A 8 9.45 3.57 1.43
C LEU A 8 9.81 4.13 2.80
N VAL A 9 10.13 5.43 2.87
CA VAL A 9 10.41 6.11 4.15
C VAL A 9 9.20 6.01 5.08
N LEU A 10 8.00 6.36 4.60
CA LEU A 10 6.79 6.29 5.42
C LEU A 10 6.52 4.87 5.96
N LYS A 11 6.79 3.84 5.15
CA LYS A 11 6.65 2.43 5.56
C LYS A 11 7.68 2.00 6.60
N ILE A 12 8.90 2.54 6.55
CA ILE A 12 9.93 2.31 7.57
C ILE A 12 9.49 3.00 8.87
N LEU A 13 9.10 4.27 8.80
CA LEU A 13 8.64 5.04 9.97
C LEU A 13 7.42 4.40 10.66
N GLN A 14 6.50 3.81 9.89
CA GLN A 14 5.36 3.09 10.45
C GLN A 14 5.78 1.88 11.32
N LYS A 15 6.87 1.21 10.96
CA LYS A 15 7.40 0.09 11.75
C LYS A 15 8.12 0.57 13.00
N GLU A 16 8.87 1.66 12.89
CA GLU A 16 9.61 2.26 14.01
C GLU A 16 8.67 2.96 15.02
N CYS A 17 7.51 3.45 14.58
CA CYS A 17 6.53 4.17 15.39
C CYS A 17 5.20 3.39 15.51
N PRO A 18 5.14 2.29 16.27
CA PRO A 18 3.89 1.56 16.46
C PRO A 18 2.85 2.44 17.16
N ASN A 19 1.60 2.36 16.68
CA ASN A 19 0.41 3.00 17.28
C ASN A 19 0.40 4.55 17.29
N GLY A 20 1.22 5.21 16.46
CA GLY A 20 1.23 6.68 16.38
C GLY A 20 1.81 7.38 17.61
N ALA A 21 2.55 6.65 18.45
CA ALA A 21 3.36 7.24 19.50
C ALA A 21 4.55 8.00 18.89
N TYR A 22 5.02 9.03 19.60
CA TYR A 22 6.25 9.73 19.26
C TYR A 22 7.45 8.87 19.64
N ASN A 23 8.25 8.49 18.66
CA ASN A 23 9.48 7.76 18.87
C ASN A 23 10.68 8.55 18.34
N LEU A 24 11.83 8.29 18.95
CA LEU A 24 13.12 8.81 18.51
C LEU A 24 13.66 7.89 17.43
N VAL A 25 14.00 8.47 16.28
CA VAL A 25 14.51 7.75 15.11
C VAL A 25 15.72 8.48 14.56
N GLU A 26 16.83 7.78 14.36
CA GLU A 26 18.02 8.35 13.75
C GLU A 26 17.94 8.34 12.21
N ALA A 27 18.45 9.40 11.58
CA ALA A 27 18.55 9.52 10.12
C ALA A 27 19.25 8.30 9.49
N LYS A 28 20.33 7.85 10.14
CA LYS A 28 21.17 6.73 9.68
C LYS A 28 20.37 5.43 9.65
N ASP A 29 19.55 5.17 10.67
CA ASP A 29 18.73 3.97 10.76
C ASP A 29 17.70 3.92 9.64
N ILE A 30 17.06 5.06 9.34
CA ILE A 30 16.10 5.18 8.24
C ILE A 30 16.78 4.90 6.90
N ILE A 31 17.97 5.49 6.67
CA ILE A 31 18.74 5.30 5.42
C ILE A 31 19.23 3.86 5.30
N LEU A 32 19.67 3.23 6.39
CA LEU A 32 20.13 1.84 6.40
C LEU A 32 18.99 0.86 6.14
N ALA A 33 17.80 1.12 6.68
CA ALA A 33 16.58 0.34 6.46
C ALA A 33 16.04 0.43 5.01
N MET A 34 16.46 1.44 4.24
CA MET A 34 16.09 1.54 2.84
C MET A 34 16.84 0.52 1.95
N PRO A 35 16.16 -0.06 0.94
CA PRO A 35 16.81 -0.92 -0.03
C PRO A 35 17.85 -0.16 -0.83
N ILE A 36 18.99 -0.80 -1.13
CA ILE A 36 20.18 -0.17 -1.75
C ILE A 36 19.83 0.64 -3.01
N LYS A 37 18.90 0.15 -3.83
CA LYS A 37 18.46 0.80 -5.08
C LYS A 37 17.79 2.18 -4.87
N TYR A 38 17.21 2.41 -3.68
CA TYR A 38 16.45 3.62 -3.37
C TYR A 38 17.01 4.39 -2.16
N ARG A 39 18.21 4.03 -1.68
CA ARG A 39 18.88 4.79 -0.63
C ARG A 39 19.07 6.24 -1.03
N VAL A 40 18.98 7.11 -0.04
CA VAL A 40 19.11 8.55 -0.16
C VAL A 40 20.11 9.05 0.87
N ASP A 41 20.75 10.16 0.54
CA ASP A 41 21.64 10.89 1.44
C ASP A 41 20.83 11.66 2.49
N ASN A 42 21.49 12.23 3.49
CA ASN A 42 20.85 12.98 4.58
C ASN A 42 19.98 14.15 4.07
N ASP A 43 20.46 14.90 3.08
CA ASP A 43 19.68 15.99 2.48
C ASP A 43 18.44 15.48 1.75
N GLY A 44 18.56 14.32 1.09
CA GLY A 44 17.45 13.65 0.43
C GLY A 44 16.40 13.16 1.44
N LEU A 45 16.85 12.61 2.56
CA LEU A 45 15.98 12.21 3.66
C LEU A 45 15.23 13.41 4.25
N ASN A 46 15.94 14.51 4.53
CA ASN A 46 15.33 15.69 5.13
C ASN A 46 14.26 16.29 4.20
N ASN A 47 14.54 16.39 2.90
CA ASN A 47 13.54 16.81 1.91
C ASN A 47 12.29 15.91 1.90
N ILE A 48 12.46 14.59 2.07
CA ILE A 48 11.36 13.65 2.16
C ILE A 48 10.57 13.86 3.46
N LEU A 49 11.24 14.03 4.60
CA LEU A 49 10.59 14.25 5.90
C LEU A 49 9.77 15.55 5.90
N VAL A 50 10.34 16.66 5.41
CA VAL A 50 9.63 17.93 5.24
C VAL A 50 8.42 17.77 4.32
N TYR A 51 8.56 17.01 3.23
CA TYR A 51 7.43 16.73 2.34
C TYR A 51 6.33 15.91 3.03
N LEU A 52 6.69 14.86 3.77
CA LEU A 52 5.74 14.01 4.48
C LEU A 52 5.02 14.78 5.60
N GLU A 53 5.72 15.67 6.30
CA GLU A 53 5.15 16.55 7.32
C GLU A 53 4.16 17.55 6.70
N ARG A 54 4.53 18.22 5.61
CA ARG A 54 3.66 19.16 4.88
C ARG A 54 2.37 18.53 4.37
N GLN A 55 2.37 17.22 4.13
CA GLN A 55 1.21 16.47 3.67
C GLN A 55 0.43 15.82 4.84
N GLU A 56 0.79 16.14 6.08
CA GLU A 56 0.17 15.60 7.30
C GLU A 56 0.22 14.06 7.36
N PHE A 57 1.27 13.47 6.80
CA PHE A 57 1.52 12.02 6.93
C PHE A 57 2.32 11.69 8.18
N ILE A 58 3.19 12.60 8.62
CA ILE A 58 3.97 12.50 9.85
C ILE A 58 3.91 13.81 10.62
N SER A 59 4.18 13.75 11.93
CA SER A 59 4.36 14.92 12.78
C SER A 59 5.74 14.86 13.42
N ILE A 60 6.55 15.89 13.23
CA ILE A 60 7.90 16.00 13.81
C ILE A 60 7.83 17.01 14.96
N LYS A 61 8.24 16.60 16.17
CA LYS A 61 8.30 17.48 17.35
C LYS A 61 9.70 18.01 17.59
N TYR A 62 10.71 17.24 17.23
CA TYR A 62 12.11 17.55 17.49
C TYR A 62 12.95 17.04 16.33
N ASP A 63 13.90 17.85 15.90
CA ASP A 63 14.92 17.55 14.90
C ASP A 63 16.22 18.16 15.40
N ASP A 64 17.16 17.31 15.80
CA ASP A 64 18.47 17.75 16.31
C ASP A 64 19.55 16.73 15.95
N GLU A 65 20.67 17.21 15.41
CA GLU A 65 21.83 16.41 14.99
C GLU A 65 21.50 15.12 14.20
N GLY A 66 20.39 15.08 13.45
CA GLY A 66 19.96 13.90 12.69
C GLY A 66 19.20 12.86 13.52
N VAL A 67 18.71 13.24 14.70
CA VAL A 67 17.77 12.49 15.53
C VAL A 67 16.41 13.18 15.47
N TYR A 68 15.39 12.44 15.03
CA TYR A 68 14.04 12.96 14.88
C TYR A 68 13.10 12.36 15.92
N CYS A 69 12.37 13.19 16.63
CA CYS A 69 11.22 12.76 17.43
C CYS A 69 9.96 12.95 16.60
N LEU A 70 9.42 11.86 16.06
CA LEU A 70 8.29 11.92 15.14
C LEU A 70 7.28 10.82 15.41
N CYS A 71 6.06 11.00 14.88
CA CYS A 71 5.06 9.95 14.80
C CYS A 71 4.41 9.91 13.41
N VAL A 72 3.87 8.75 13.04
CA VAL A 72 3.08 8.59 11.81
C VAL A 72 1.61 8.91 12.10
N LEU A 73 1.03 9.81 11.30
CA LEU A 73 -0.37 10.23 11.43
C LEU A 73 -1.32 9.19 10.81
N PRO A 74 -2.60 9.16 11.22
CA PRO A 74 -3.59 8.22 10.69
C PRO A 74 -3.68 8.26 9.15
N PHE A 75 -3.62 9.46 8.58
CA PHE A 75 -3.66 9.66 7.14
C PHE A 75 -2.47 9.00 6.41
N GLY A 76 -1.27 9.04 7.01
CA GLY A 76 -0.10 8.34 6.49
C GLY A 76 -0.27 6.81 6.48
N ASN A 77 -0.92 6.26 7.50
CA ASN A 77 -1.24 4.83 7.57
C ASN A 77 -2.25 4.41 6.48
N GLU A 78 -3.30 5.20 6.27
CA GLU A 78 -4.32 4.93 5.23
C GLU A 78 -3.72 4.90 3.82
N VAL A 79 -2.76 5.78 3.53
CA VAL A 79 -2.06 5.80 2.23
C VAL A 79 -1.24 4.53 2.02
N ILE A 80 -0.62 3.98 3.06
CA ILE A 80 0.13 2.72 2.94
C ILE A 80 -0.82 1.53 2.78
N GLU A 81 -1.91 1.50 3.53
CA GLU A 81 -2.88 0.41 3.52
C GLU A 81 -3.68 0.35 2.21
N SER A 82 -4.12 1.49 1.68
CA SER A 82 -4.86 1.57 0.42
C SER A 82 -4.06 1.03 -0.76
N ASP A 83 -2.75 1.29 -0.78
CA ASP A 83 -1.81 0.75 -1.76
C ASP A 83 -1.60 -0.77 -1.64
N GLY A 84 -1.68 -1.32 -0.42
CA GLY A 84 -1.67 -2.76 -0.18
C GLY A 84 -2.94 -3.44 -0.69
N LYS A 85 -4.10 -2.80 -0.48
CA LYS A 85 -5.40 -3.30 -0.93
C LYS A 85 -5.52 -3.29 -2.46
N GLN A 86 -5.03 -2.25 -3.15
CA GLN A 86 -4.99 -2.21 -4.62
C GLN A 86 -4.12 -3.33 -5.24
N LYS A 87 -3.04 -3.76 -4.57
CA LYS A 87 -2.26 -4.92 -5.03
C LYS A 87 -2.93 -6.26 -4.72
N SER A 88 -3.70 -6.34 -3.64
CA SER A 88 -4.40 -7.56 -3.22
C SER A 88 -5.68 -7.85 -4.03
N GLU A 89 -6.26 -6.85 -4.68
CA GLU A 89 -7.47 -7.00 -5.51
C GLU A 89 -7.19 -7.50 -6.94
N ARG A 90 -5.98 -7.98 -7.23
CA ARG A 90 -5.70 -8.83 -8.40
C ARG A 90 -6.21 -10.27 -8.22
N ASN A 91 -7.38 -10.44 -7.62
CA ASN A 91 -8.12 -11.72 -7.58
C ASN A 91 -9.03 -11.85 -8.83
N PHE A 92 -8.53 -11.43 -10.00
CA PHE A 92 -9.19 -11.59 -11.29
C PHE A 92 -9.45 -13.03 -11.74
N PRO A 93 -8.70 -14.10 -11.35
CA PRO A 93 -8.93 -15.40 -11.97
C PRO A 93 -10.25 -16.05 -11.54
N ARG A 94 -10.75 -15.78 -10.32
CA ARG A 94 -11.97 -16.45 -9.82
C ARG A 94 -13.25 -15.89 -10.45
N PHE A 95 -13.34 -14.58 -10.65
CA PHE A 95 -14.52 -13.96 -11.27
C PHE A 95 -14.68 -14.41 -12.74
N TRP A 96 -13.57 -14.46 -13.49
CA TRP A 96 -13.58 -14.89 -14.89
C TRP A 96 -13.97 -16.37 -15.06
N ILE A 97 -13.55 -17.24 -14.13
CA ILE A 97 -13.95 -18.65 -14.11
C ILE A 97 -15.46 -18.79 -13.84
N ILE A 98 -16.03 -18.00 -12.92
CA ILE A 98 -17.47 -18.05 -12.61
C ILE A 98 -18.30 -17.59 -13.81
N VAL A 99 -17.90 -16.51 -14.50
CA VAL A 99 -18.58 -16.01 -15.70
C VAL A 99 -18.57 -17.04 -16.84
N LEU A 100 -17.44 -17.73 -17.05
CA LEU A 100 -17.36 -18.82 -18.03
C LEU A 100 -18.25 -20.01 -17.65
N LEU A 101 -18.28 -20.39 -16.37
CA LEU A 101 -19.10 -21.50 -15.89
C LEU A 101 -20.60 -21.23 -16.09
N THR A 102 -21.06 -20.02 -15.78
CA THR A 102 -22.47 -19.65 -15.96
C THR A 102 -22.86 -19.64 -17.44
N SER A 103 -21.99 -19.14 -18.32
CA SER A 103 -22.26 -19.14 -19.76
C SER A 103 -22.38 -20.55 -20.35
N LEU A 104 -21.53 -21.48 -19.91
CA LEU A 104 -21.57 -22.89 -20.34
C LEU A 104 -22.85 -23.59 -19.84
N SER A 105 -23.27 -23.31 -18.59
CA SER A 105 -24.49 -23.89 -18.01
C SER A 105 -25.76 -23.48 -18.77
N SER A 106 -25.87 -22.22 -19.19
CA SER A 106 -27.03 -21.75 -19.96
C SER A 106 -27.09 -22.40 -21.36
N PHE A 107 -25.95 -22.68 -21.97
CA PHE A 107 -25.91 -23.31 -23.29
C PHE A 107 -26.38 -24.76 -23.25
N VAL A 108 -25.93 -25.54 -22.25
CA VAL A 108 -26.37 -26.93 -22.06
C VAL A 108 -27.84 -26.99 -21.66
N GLY A 109 -28.31 -26.09 -20.81
CA GLY A 109 -29.71 -26.00 -20.42
C GLY A 109 -30.65 -25.72 -21.60
N ALA A 110 -30.27 -24.81 -22.50
CA ALA A 110 -31.05 -24.48 -23.69
C ALA A 110 -31.14 -25.65 -24.68
N LEU A 111 -30.05 -26.43 -24.84
CA LEU A 111 -30.03 -27.61 -25.71
C LEU A 111 -30.93 -28.73 -25.17
N LEU A 112 -30.89 -28.99 -23.86
CA LEU A 112 -31.75 -30.00 -23.22
C LEU A 112 -33.22 -29.59 -23.27
N ALA A 113 -33.54 -28.31 -23.02
CA ALA A 113 -34.91 -27.81 -23.10
C ALA A 113 -35.47 -27.96 -24.52
N ASN A 114 -34.71 -27.61 -25.55
CA ASN A 114 -35.12 -27.81 -26.94
C ASN A 114 -35.29 -29.29 -27.33
N LEU A 115 -34.45 -30.18 -26.80
CA LEU A 115 -34.60 -31.62 -27.04
C LEU A 115 -35.88 -32.18 -26.41
N ILE A 116 -36.20 -31.79 -25.18
CA ILE A 116 -37.43 -32.21 -24.49
C ILE A 116 -38.66 -31.67 -25.24
N LEU A 117 -38.65 -30.40 -25.64
CA LEU A 117 -39.76 -29.78 -26.37
C LEU A 117 -40.00 -30.41 -27.74
N ARG A 118 -38.97 -31.02 -28.36
CA ARG A 118 -39.10 -31.74 -29.63
C ARG A 118 -39.54 -33.20 -29.48
N LEU A 119 -39.47 -33.74 -28.27
CA LEU A 119 -39.81 -35.12 -27.91
C LEU A 119 -41.22 -35.25 -27.31
N VAL A 120 -41.75 -34.14 -26.76
CA VAL A 120 -43.15 -33.96 -26.33
C VAL A 120 -43.99 -33.49 -27.51
#